data_AF-X1VNS7-F1
#
_entry.id   AF-X1VNS7-F1
#
_cell.length_a   1.000
_cell.length_b   1.000
_cell.length_c   1.000
_cell.angle_alpha   90.00
_cell.angle_beta   90.00
_cell.angle_gamma   90.00
#
_symmetry.space_group_name_H-M   'P 1'
#
loop_
_entity.id
_entity.type
_entity.pdbx_description
1 polymer ?
#
loop_
_entity_poly.entity_id
_entity_poly.type
_entity_poly.pdbx_seq_one_letter_code
_entity_poly.pdbx_strand_id
1 'polypeptide(L)' 'SHVRARVVKNKVAPPFRSAEFDIMFDHGISKEGGLIDLGVDCGLVKKAGAFFSYGDTRLGQGRESAKQ' A
#
# COMPACT_ATOMS: atom_id res chain seq x y z
N SER A 1 -10.68 7.60 2.92
CA SER A 1 -10.96 8.25 1.64
C SER A 1 -10.01 7.67 0.60
N HIS A 2 -10.50 7.05 -0.47
CA HIS A 2 -9.65 6.45 -1.49
C HIS A 2 -9.31 7.49 -2.57
N VAL A 3 -8.03 7.65 -2.88
CA VAL A 3 -7.55 8.68 -3.81
C VAL A 3 -6.66 8.06 -4.89
N ARG A 4 -6.89 8.50 -6.13
CA ARG A 4 -6.09 8.12 -7.29
C ARG A 4 -5.41 9.35 -7.87
N ALA A 5 -4.08 9.32 -7.93
CA ALA A 5 -3.26 10.36 -8.52
C ALA A 5 -2.63 9.87 -9.84
N ARG A 6 -2.70 10.69 -10.89
CA ARG A 6 -2.07 10.40 -12.18
C ARG A 6 -1.01 11.44 -12.50
N VAL A 7 0.19 10.99 -12.85
CA VAL A 7 1.29 11.88 -13.24
C VAL A 7 1.10 12.32 -14.69
N VAL A 8 0.47 13.48 -14.89
CA VAL A 8 0.16 14.00 -16.23
C VAL A 8 1.38 14.55 -16.98
N LYS A 9 2.44 14.96 -16.27
CA LYS A 9 3.67 15.45 -16.86
C LYS A 9 4.86 15.03 -16.01
N ASN A 10 5.82 14.35 -16.62
CA ASN A 10 7.07 13.95 -15.98
C ASN A 10 8.21 14.18 -16.98
N LYS A 11 9.28 14.87 -16.56
CA LYS A 11 10.48 15.14 -17.38
C LYS A 11 11.68 14.28 -16.96
N VAL A 12 11.58 13.53 -15.87
CA VAL A 12 12.69 12.75 -15.28
C VAL A 12 12.51 11.25 -15.53
N ALA A 13 11.26 10.78 -15.61
CA ALA A 13 10.93 9.37 -15.83
C ALA A 13 9.67 9.26 -16.72
N PRO A 14 9.22 8.05 -17.11
CA PRO A 14 8.05 7.87 -17.94
C PRO A 14 6.79 8.57 -17.36
N PRO A 15 6.09 9.40 -18.15
CA PRO A 15 4.87 10.06 -17.72
C PRO A 15 3.67 9.09 -17.69
N PHE A 16 2.52 9.58 -17.20
CA PHE A 16 1.21 8.91 -17.18
C PHE A 16 1.06 7.69 -16.28
N ARG A 17 1.99 7.47 -15.35
CA ARG A 17 1.80 6.49 -14.27
C ARG A 17 0.70 6.94 -13.31
N SER A 18 -0.03 5.98 -12.77
CA SER A 18 -1.07 6.19 -11.76
C SER A 18 -0.61 5.59 -10.43
N ALA A 19 -1.00 6.22 -9.33
CA ALA A 19 -0.82 5.72 -7.97
C ALA A 19 -2.15 5.81 -7.23
N GLU A 20 -2.45 4.79 -6.43
CA GLU A 20 -3.66 4.68 -5.63
C GLU A 20 -3.25 4.60 -4.16
N PHE A 21 -3.86 5.43 -3.32
CA PHE A 21 -3.56 5.49 -1.90
C PHE A 21 -4.75 6.03 -1.10
N ASP A 22 -4.76 5.70 0.19
CA ASP A 22 -5.80 6.14 1.11
C ASP A 22 -5.33 7.40 1.87
N ILE A 23 -6.21 8.41 1.95
CA ILE A 23 -6.03 9.60 2.80
C ILE A 23 -6.98 9.50 4.00
N MET A 24 -6.40 9.57 5.19
CA MET A 24 -7.09 9.67 6.48
C MET A 24 -7.17 11.15 6.89
N PHE A 25 -8.31 11.59 7.44
CA PHE A 25 -8.58 13.00 7.71
C PHE A 25 -7.69 13.60 8.82
N ASP A 26 -7.21 12.75 9.72
CA ASP A 26 -6.45 13.07 10.92
C ASP A 26 -4.93 12.87 10.77
N HIS A 27 -4.49 11.96 9.89
CA HIS A 27 -3.08 11.61 9.69
C HIS A 27 -2.56 11.81 8.26
N GLY A 28 -3.43 12.19 7.32
CA GLY A 28 -3.04 12.41 5.93
C GLY A 28 -2.84 11.09 5.16
N ILE A 29 -1.77 10.99 4.38
CA ILE A 29 -1.52 9.84 3.50
C ILE A 29 -1.14 8.61 4.34
N SER A 30 -1.89 7.52 4.21
CA SER A 30 -1.56 6.24 4.86
C SER A 30 -0.42 5.54 4.14
N LYS A 31 0.81 5.73 4.63
CA LYS A 31 2.03 5.15 4.03
C LYS A 31 2.13 3.65 4.30
N GLU A 32 1.75 3.24 5.51
CA GLU A 32 1.79 1.87 6.00
C GLU A 32 0.83 0.98 5.21
N GLY A 33 -0.37 1.48 4.93
CA GLY A 33 -1.35 0.79 4.09
C GLY A 33 -0.84 0.57 2.66
N GLY A 34 -0.25 1.60 2.06
CA GLY A 34 0.37 1.49 0.74
C GLY A 34 1.58 0.57 0.70
N LEU A 35 2.36 0.53 1.78
CA LEU A 35 3.53 -0.35 1.89
C LEU A 35 3.14 -1.84 1.92
N ILE A 36 2.07 -2.18 2.63
CA ILE A 36 1.56 -3.56 2.68
C ILE A 36 1.06 -3.98 1.30
N ASP A 37 0.30 -3.12 0.63
CA ASP A 37 -0.21 -3.40 -0.72
C ASP A 37 0.94 -3.62 -1.71
N LEU A 38 1.92 -2.71 -1.72
CA LEU A 38 3.13 -2.87 -2.54
C LEU A 38 3.91 -4.13 -2.17
N GLY A 39 3.99 -4.47 -0.89
CA GLY A 39 4.64 -5.69 -0.41
C GLY A 39 3.96 -6.97 -0.89
N VAL A 40 2.62 -6.96 -0.95
CA VAL A 40 1.84 -8.07 -1.52
C VAL A 40 2.02 -8.15 -3.03
N ASP A 41 1.95 -7.03 -3.74
CA ASP A 41 2.13 -6.97 -5.19
C ASP A 41 3.54 -7.41 -5.61
N CYS A 42 4.55 -7.06 -4.82
CA CYS A 42 5.94 -7.48 -5.01
C CYS A 42 6.22 -8.92 -4.53
N GLY A 43 5.25 -9.61 -3.95
CA GLY A 43 5.39 -10.99 -3.43
C GLY A 43 6.26 -11.12 -2.17
N LEU A 44 6.62 -10.01 -1.54
CA LEU A 44 7.39 -9.95 -0.29
C LEU A 44 6.51 -10.30 0.92
N VAL A 45 5.25 -9.89 0.89
CA VAL A 45 4.25 -10.17 1.91
C VAL A 45 3.32 -11.27 1.40
N LYS A 46 3.24 -12.38 2.14
CA LYS A 46 2.35 -13.50 1.85
C LYS A 46 0.98 -13.23 2.47
N LYS A 47 -0.06 -13.29 1.64
CA LYS A 47 -1.46 -13.21 2.08
C LYS A 47 -2.07 -14.61 2.13
N ALA A 48 -2.33 -15.11 3.34
CA ALA A 48 -3.04 -16.35 3.58
C ALA A 48 -4.47 -16.02 4.05
N GLY A 49 -5.38 -15.81 3.09
CA GLY A 49 -6.75 -15.37 3.37
C GLY A 49 -6.79 -13.97 3.99
N ALA A 50 -7.18 -13.89 5.26
CA ALA A 50 -7.19 -12.64 6.03
C ALA A 50 -5.85 -12.35 6.74
N PHE A 51 -4.87 -13.25 6.70
CA PHE A 51 -3.59 -13.07 7.39
C PHE A 51 -2.49 -12.54 6.46
N PHE A 52 -1.72 -11.59 6.96
CA PHE A 52 -0.50 -11.10 6.32
C PHE A 52 0.72 -11.64 7.07
N SER A 53 1.66 -12.19 6.31
CA SER A 53 2.94 -12.69 6.82
C SER A 53 4.09 -12.14 6.00
N TYR A 54 5.13 -11.66 6.66
CA TYR A 54 6.38 -11.25 6.03
C TYR A 54 7.46 -12.25 6.40
N GLY A 55 7.85 -13.10 5.43
CA GLY A 55 8.69 -14.26 5.70
C GLY A 55 8.06 -15.18 6.75
N ASP A 56 8.75 -15.35 7.88
CA ASP A 56 8.31 -16.15 9.03
C ASP A 56 7.57 -15.34 10.11
N THR A 57 7.53 -14.01 9.97
CA THR A 57 6.86 -13.12 10.95
C THR A 57 5.41 -12.87 10.52
N ARG A 58 4.47 -13.14 11.42
CA ARG A 58 3.04 -12.90 11.18
C ARG A 58 2.71 -11.45 11.55
N LEU A 59 2.30 -10.65 10.57
CA LEU A 59 2.01 -9.23 10.74
C LEU A 59 0.65 -8.99 11.38
N GLY A 60 -0.35 -9.84 11.07
CA GLY A 60 -1.67 -9.74 11.70
C GLY A 60 -2.80 -10.24 10.81
N GLN A 61 -4.02 -10.15 11.36
CA GLN A 61 -5.25 -10.45 10.63
C GLN A 61 -5.88 -9.15 10.13
N GLY A 62 -5.99 -9.00 8.81
CA GLY A 62 -6.60 -7.86 8.15
C GLY A 62 -5.63 -6.72 7.86
N ARG A 63 -6.04 -5.84 6.94
CA ARG A 63 -5.26 -4.69 6.47
C ARG A 63 -5.06 -3.66 7.59
N GLU A 64 -6.04 -3.49 8.48
CA GLU A 64 -5.95 -2.55 9.61
C GLU A 64 -4.95 -3.00 10.67
N SER A 65 -4.92 -4.29 11.02
CA SER A 65 -3.94 -4.81 11.99
C SER A 65 -2.51 -4.78 11.45
N ALA A 66 -2.34 -4.93 10.14
CA ALA A 66 -1.03 -4.87 9.50
C ALA A 66 -0.49 -3.44 9.31
N LYS A 67 -1.37 -2.41 9.40
CA LYS A 67 -0.98 -0.99 9.36
C LYS A 67 -0.37 -0.49 10.67
N GLN A 68 -0.52 -1.24 11.76
CA GLN A 68 -0.18 -0.82 13.12
C GLN A 68 1.20 -1.33 13.57
#